data_AF-A0A961W1M7-F1
#
_entry.id   AF-A0A961W1M7-F1
#
_cell.length_a   1.000
_cell.length_b   1.000
_cell.length_c   1.000
_cell.angle_alpha   90.00
_cell.angle_beta   90.00
_cell.angle_gamma   90.00
#
_symmetry.space_group_name_H-M   'P 1'
#
loop_
_entity.id
_entity.type
_entity.pdbx_description
1 polymer ?
#
loop_
_entity_poly.entity_id
_entity_poly.type
_entity_poly.pdbx_seq_one_letter_code
_entity_poly.pdbx_strand_id
1 'polypeptide(L)'
;MGPYLPGAANSAATCSAREPVVVLNPVEALKGTAAARIDRARDRVTVTRRIGGVLVLEAVSLRRYCGVAVRLRPGTDGLVEIALVGEDAPQVTVVSGIELDEAVARWRGLGRDLCLPLIFIDELGHSHAVTRPLGKTIVREALDRRSRKRVSRWKAARRRMTSAPVKSSRGR
;
A
#
# COMPACT_ATOMS: atom_id res chain seq x y z
N MET A 1 -51.72 4.28 2.47
CA MET A 1 -50.79 5.43 2.46
C MET A 1 -49.59 5.07 3.32
N GLY A 2 -48.35 4.88 2.88
CA GLY A 2 -47.68 4.73 1.58
C GLY A 2 -46.34 4.02 1.90
N PRO A 3 -45.72 3.31 0.95
CA PRO A 3 -44.61 2.41 1.21
C PRO A 3 -43.25 3.15 1.19
N TYR A 4 -42.28 2.72 2.00
CA TYR A 4 -40.88 3.09 1.79
C TYR A 4 -40.00 1.84 1.78
N LEU A 5 -39.51 1.53 0.57
CA LEU A 5 -38.56 0.49 0.24
C LEU A 5 -37.11 0.91 0.60
N PRO A 6 -36.15 -0.05 0.63
CA PRO A 6 -34.83 0.11 1.22
C PRO A 6 -33.84 0.76 0.24
N GLY A 7 -32.96 1.62 0.75
CA GLY A 7 -31.87 2.25 -0.02
C GLY A 7 -30.51 1.85 0.53
N ALA A 8 -29.82 0.99 -0.20
CA ALA A 8 -28.42 0.68 -0.01
C ALA A 8 -27.54 1.92 -0.27
N ALA A 9 -26.47 2.07 0.52
CA ALA A 9 -25.26 2.74 0.07
C ALA A 9 -24.07 2.09 0.78
N ASN A 10 -23.56 1.03 0.17
CA ASN A 10 -22.23 0.52 0.46
C ASN A 10 -21.25 1.64 0.13
N SER A 11 -20.64 2.23 1.16
CA SER A 11 -19.51 3.14 1.01
C SER A 11 -18.27 2.32 0.65
N ALA A 12 -18.27 1.73 -0.55
CA ALA A 12 -17.08 1.26 -1.21
C ALA A 12 -16.25 2.49 -1.51
N ALA A 13 -15.26 2.77 -0.65
CA ALA A 13 -14.17 3.65 -0.99
C ALA A 13 -13.55 3.08 -2.27
N THR A 14 -13.96 3.66 -3.39
CA THR A 14 -13.43 3.34 -4.70
C THR A 14 -11.99 3.81 -4.62
N CYS A 15 -11.08 2.86 -4.38
CA CYS A 15 -9.67 3.04 -4.64
C CYS A 15 -9.57 3.31 -6.13
N SER A 16 -9.72 4.60 -6.47
CA SER A 16 -9.55 5.16 -7.79
C SER A 16 -8.32 4.52 -8.40
N ALA A 17 -8.51 3.90 -9.56
CA ALA A 17 -7.44 3.43 -10.42
C ALA A 17 -6.63 4.67 -10.85
N ARG A 18 -5.76 5.13 -9.95
CA ARG A 18 -4.84 6.22 -10.21
C ARG A 18 -3.86 5.71 -11.24
N GLU A 19 -3.76 6.46 -12.32
CA GLU A 19 -2.77 6.32 -13.38
C GLU A 19 -1.37 6.07 -12.78
N PRO A 20 -0.48 5.34 -13.49
CA PRO A 20 0.87 5.12 -13.01
C PRO A 20 1.52 6.48 -12.69
N VAL A 21 1.99 6.65 -11.46
CA VAL A 21 2.71 7.85 -11.05
C VAL A 21 4.06 7.79 -11.77
N VAL A 22 4.15 8.49 -12.90
CA VAL A 22 5.41 8.63 -13.64
C VAL A 22 6.27 9.63 -12.87
N VAL A 23 7.25 9.13 -12.13
CA VAL A 23 8.19 9.96 -11.37
C VAL A 23 9.40 10.29 -12.27
N LEU A 24 9.21 11.30 -13.11
CA LEU A 24 10.19 11.97 -13.96
C LEU A 24 10.59 11.35 -15.30
N ASN A 25 11.08 12.26 -16.13
CA ASN A 25 11.23 12.27 -17.57
C ASN A 25 12.34 11.29 -18.02
N PRO A 26 12.12 10.44 -19.04
CA PRO A 26 13.15 9.55 -19.58
C PRO A 26 14.39 10.29 -20.11
N VAL A 27 14.29 11.61 -20.32
CA VAL A 27 15.40 12.48 -20.74
C VAL A 27 16.45 12.66 -19.63
N GLU A 28 16.09 12.56 -18.35
CA GLU A 28 17.05 12.69 -17.23
C GLU A 28 17.94 11.45 -17.08
N ALA A 29 17.45 10.28 -17.52
CA ALA A 29 18.25 9.05 -17.60
C ALA A 29 19.47 9.19 -18.51
N LEU A 30 19.42 10.09 -19.51
CA LEU A 30 20.54 10.37 -20.41
C LEU A 30 21.66 11.16 -19.71
N LYS A 31 21.36 11.95 -18.68
CA LYS A 31 22.33 12.76 -17.91
C LYS A 31 23.05 11.98 -16.81
N GLY A 32 22.82 10.67 -16.69
CA GLY A 32 23.39 9.85 -15.62
C GLY A 32 22.60 9.90 -14.31
N THR A 33 21.48 10.62 -14.29
CA THR A 33 20.53 10.67 -13.17
C THR A 33 19.56 9.50 -13.32
N ALA A 34 19.38 8.69 -12.27
CA ALA A 34 18.43 7.57 -12.32
C ALA A 34 17.00 8.11 -12.51
N ALA A 35 16.28 7.59 -13.50
CA ALA A 35 14.86 7.91 -13.73
C ALA A 35 14.01 6.73 -13.28
N ALA A 36 13.02 6.95 -12.42
CA ALA A 36 12.21 5.87 -11.85
C ALA A 36 10.73 6.04 -12.19
N ARG A 37 10.14 5.03 -12.81
CA ARG A 37 8.70 4.96 -13.04
C ARG A 37 8.04 4.08 -11.98
N ILE A 38 6.95 4.55 -11.39
CA ILE A 38 6.23 3.79 -10.37
C ILE A 38 4.90 3.29 -10.94
N ASP A 39 4.74 1.97 -10.97
CA ASP A 39 3.49 1.32 -11.35
C ASP A 39 2.78 0.78 -10.10
N ARG A 40 1.86 1.59 -9.59
CA ARG A 40 1.08 1.26 -8.40
C ARG A 40 0.12 0.10 -8.62
N ALA A 41 -0.44 -0.03 -9.83
CA ALA A 41 -1.38 -1.11 -10.14
C ALA A 41 -0.72 -2.49 -10.06
N ARG A 42 0.59 -2.54 -10.35
CA ARG A 42 1.38 -3.78 -10.33
C ARG A 42 2.27 -3.94 -9.10
N ASP A 43 2.16 -3.02 -8.12
CA ASP A 43 2.97 -3.05 -6.89
C ASP A 43 4.48 -3.07 -7.17
N ARG A 44 4.91 -2.33 -8.21
CA ARG A 44 6.27 -2.38 -8.75
C ARG A 44 6.81 -0.99 -9.07
N VAL A 45 8.13 -0.87 -8.94
CA VAL A 45 8.89 0.30 -9.40
C VAL A 45 9.84 -0.17 -10.48
N THR A 46 9.79 0.49 -11.63
CA THR A 46 10.71 0.29 -12.74
C THR A 46 11.71 1.44 -12.77
N VAL A 47 12.96 1.14 -12.42
CA VAL A 47 14.04 2.12 -12.46
C VAL A 47 14.85 1.93 -13.72
N THR A 48 15.07 3.02 -14.44
CA THR A 48 15.96 3.11 -15.58
C THR A 48 17.19 3.88 -15.17
N ARG A 49 18.35 3.22 -15.16
CA ARG A 49 19.63 3.84 -14.78
C ARG A 49 20.76 3.43 -15.73
N ARG A 50 21.82 4.23 -15.81
CA ARG A 50 23.05 3.85 -16.50
C ARG A 50 24.04 3.22 -15.53
N ILE A 51 24.54 2.04 -15.87
CA ILE A 51 25.64 1.36 -15.17
C ILE A 51 26.72 1.07 -16.20
N GLY A 52 27.91 1.66 -16.04
CA GLY A 52 29.00 1.51 -17.01
C GLY A 52 28.63 1.98 -18.43
N GLY A 53 27.78 3.01 -18.56
CA GLY A 53 27.29 3.52 -19.85
C GLY A 53 26.10 2.75 -20.44
N VAL A 54 25.80 1.56 -19.94
CA VAL A 54 24.67 0.73 -20.39
C VAL A 54 23.39 1.14 -19.67
N LEU A 55 22.30 1.32 -20.41
CA LEU A 55 20.97 1.54 -19.82
C LEU A 55 20.43 0.22 -19.29
N VAL A 56 20.15 0.18 -18.00
CA VAL A 56 19.57 -0.96 -17.29
C VAL A 56 18.18 -0.56 -16.82
N LEU A 57 17.20 -1.41 -17.15
CA LEU A 57 15.84 -1.35 -16.63
C LEU A 57 15.69 -2.41 -15.54
N GLU A 58 15.41 -1.98 -14.32
CA GLU A 58 15.25 -2.86 -13.17
C GLU A 58 13.83 -2.72 -12.62
N ALA A 59 13.11 -3.83 -12.52
CA ALA A 59 11.79 -3.86 -11.92
C ALA A 59 11.86 -4.47 -10.51
N VAL A 60 11.60 -3.66 -9.49
CA VAL A 60 11.59 -4.09 -8.09
C VAL A 60 10.18 -4.08 -7.51
N SER A 61 9.91 -5.02 -6.60
CA SER A 61 8.63 -5.08 -5.87
C SER A 61 8.61 -4.06 -4.74
N LEU A 62 7.55 -3.28 -4.63
CA LEU A 62 7.37 -2.29 -3.56
C LEU A 62 7.30 -2.94 -2.17
N ARG A 63 6.86 -4.20 -2.08
CA ARG A 63 6.75 -4.94 -0.80
C ARG A 63 8.07 -5.14 -0.08
N ARG A 64 9.19 -5.03 -0.79
CA ARG A 64 10.53 -5.18 -0.21
C ARG A 64 11.03 -3.92 0.48
N TYR A 65 10.29 -2.82 0.38
CA TYR A 65 10.69 -1.52 0.91
C TYR A 65 9.80 -1.14 2.08
N CYS A 66 10.43 -0.74 3.18
CA CYS A 66 9.76 -0.32 4.41
C CYS A 66 9.57 1.19 4.51
N GLY A 67 10.17 1.99 3.62
CA GLY A 67 9.99 3.43 3.62
C GLY A 67 10.57 4.15 2.40
N VAL A 68 10.22 5.42 2.29
CA VAL A 68 10.83 6.36 1.34
C VAL A 68 11.77 7.24 2.13
N ALA A 69 13.06 7.15 1.83
CA ALA A 69 14.09 7.96 2.43
C ALA A 69 14.39 9.21 1.61
N VAL A 70 14.68 10.31 2.30
CA VAL A 70 15.31 11.50 1.73
C VAL A 70 16.68 11.67 2.37
N ARG A 71 17.71 11.96 1.58
CA ARG A 71 19.08 12.20 2.07
C ARG A 71 19.75 13.35 1.34
N LEU A 72 20.56 14.10 2.09
CA LEU A 72 21.46 15.12 1.54
C LEU A 72 22.64 14.40 0.89
N ARG A 73 22.97 14.78 -0.34
CA ARG A 73 24.14 14.22 -1.01
C ARG A 73 25.37 15.04 -0.61
N PRO A 74 26.39 14.41 0.01
CA PRO A 74 27.58 15.13 0.45
C PRO A 74 28.35 15.68 -0.75
N GLY A 75 28.86 16.91 -0.63
CA GLY A 75 29.66 17.55 -1.68
C GLY A 75 28.87 18.11 -2.86
N THR A 76 27.54 18.17 -2.77
CA THR A 76 26.68 18.88 -3.72
C THR A 76 25.97 20.03 -3.02
N ASP A 77 25.82 21.17 -3.70
CA ASP A 77 25.25 22.44 -3.20
C ASP A 77 23.78 22.32 -2.75
N GLY A 78 23.52 21.59 -1.66
CA GLY A 78 22.18 21.36 -1.14
C GLY A 78 21.31 20.43 -2.00
N LEU A 79 21.90 19.67 -2.93
CA LEU A 79 21.14 18.69 -3.72
C LEU A 79 20.77 17.48 -2.88
N VAL A 80 19.53 17.04 -3.07
CA VAL A 80 18.92 15.96 -2.31
C VAL A 80 18.60 14.80 -3.24
N GLU A 81 18.59 13.59 -2.67
CA GLU A 81 18.05 12.42 -3.34
C GLU A 81 16.99 11.72 -2.49
N ILE A 82 16.06 11.08 -3.20
CA ILE A 82 14.96 10.33 -2.63
C ILE A 82 15.13 8.88 -3.06
N ALA A 83 15.13 7.96 -2.10
CA ALA A 83 15.33 6.54 -2.33
C ALA A 83 14.27 5.70 -1.62
N LEU A 84 14.00 4.50 -2.14
CA LEU A 84 13.28 3.47 -1.42
C LEU A 84 14.26 2.68 -0.57
N VAL A 85 13.90 2.45 0.69
CA VAL A 85 14.71 1.73 1.67
C VAL A 85 13.95 0.52 2.18
N GLY A 86 14.64 -0.60 2.29
CA GLY A 86 14.15 -1.86 2.85
C GLY A 86 15.23 -2.48 3.73
N GLU A 87 14.84 -3.41 4.59
CA GLU A 87 15.73 -4.11 5.51
C GLU A 87 16.68 -5.06 4.74
N ASP A 88 16.10 -5.90 3.87
CA ASP A 88 16.84 -6.88 3.06
C ASP A 88 16.85 -6.55 1.56
N ALA A 89 16.60 -5.28 1.22
CA ALA A 89 16.54 -4.83 -0.17
C ALA A 89 17.57 -3.75 -0.47
N PRO A 90 18.17 -3.79 -1.69
CA PRO A 90 19.07 -2.74 -2.11
C PRO A 90 18.30 -1.42 -2.18
N GLN A 91 18.92 -0.34 -1.71
CA GLN A 91 18.37 1.00 -1.83
C GLN A 91 18.19 1.36 -3.30
N VAL A 92 17.03 1.92 -3.63
CA VAL A 92 16.70 2.31 -5.00
C VAL A 92 16.41 3.80 -5.05
N THR A 93 17.33 4.56 -5.64
CA THR A 93 17.16 5.99 -5.88
C THR A 93 16.06 6.20 -6.92
N VAL A 94 15.02 6.93 -6.52
CA VAL A 94 13.85 7.25 -7.36
C VAL A 94 14.00 8.63 -7.97
N VAL A 95 14.58 9.57 -7.22
CA VAL A 95 14.83 10.94 -7.65
C VAL A 95 16.19 11.37 -7.12
N SER A 96 16.98 12.10 -7.92
CA SER A 96 18.30 12.55 -7.52
C SER A 96 18.59 13.92 -8.11
N GLY A 97 19.39 14.72 -7.40
CA GLY A 97 19.90 15.99 -7.90
C GLY A 97 18.85 17.09 -7.95
N ILE A 98 17.91 17.08 -7.02
CA ILE A 98 16.85 18.10 -6.91
C ILE A 98 17.10 18.99 -5.68
N GLU A 99 16.63 20.23 -5.75
CA GLU A 99 16.71 21.18 -4.63
C GLU A 99 15.89 20.71 -3.43
N LEU A 100 16.29 21.13 -2.23
CA LEU A 100 15.72 20.67 -0.97
C LEU A 100 14.19 20.87 -0.89
N ASP A 101 13.69 22.04 -1.26
CA ASP A 101 12.25 22.35 -1.15
C ASP A 101 11.41 21.48 -2.10
N GLU A 102 11.89 21.29 -3.33
CA GLU A 102 11.27 20.37 -4.29
C GLU A 102 11.34 18.92 -3.79
N ALA A 103 12.48 18.54 -3.21
CA ALA A 103 12.69 17.20 -2.66
C ALA A 103 11.72 16.90 -1.53
N VAL A 104 11.48 17.83 -0.61
CA VAL A 104 10.53 17.65 0.48
C VAL A 104 9.11 17.48 -0.05
N ALA A 105 8.69 18.30 -1.01
CA ALA A 105 7.36 18.19 -1.63
C ALA A 105 7.19 16.83 -2.31
N ARG A 106 8.18 16.42 -3.10
CA ARG A 106 8.15 15.17 -3.86
C ARG A 106 8.22 13.94 -2.96
N TRP A 107 9.09 13.97 -1.95
CA TRP A 107 9.22 12.92 -0.94
C TRP A 107 7.91 12.70 -0.17
N ARG A 108 7.23 13.77 0.26
CA ARG A 108 5.91 13.68 0.89
C ARG A 108 4.84 13.11 -0.05
N GLY A 109 4.87 13.53 -1.31
CA GLY A 109 4.01 12.98 -2.36
C GLY A 109 4.20 11.47 -2.51
N LEU A 110 5.45 11.02 -2.64
CA LEU A 110 5.81 9.61 -2.76
C LEU A 110 5.41 8.78 -1.54
N GLY A 111 5.67 9.25 -0.33
CA GLY A 111 5.24 8.54 0.88
C GLY A 111 3.71 8.36 0.92
N ARG A 112 2.95 9.39 0.53
CA ARG A 112 1.48 9.30 0.44
C ARG A 112 1.03 8.36 -0.67
N ASP A 113 1.64 8.44 -1.85
CA ASP A 113 1.24 7.67 -3.02
C ASP A 113 1.66 6.20 -2.92
N LEU A 114 2.74 5.89 -2.24
CA LEU A 114 3.19 4.50 -2.02
C LEU A 114 2.66 3.92 -0.71
N CYS A 115 1.98 4.74 0.11
CA CYS A 115 1.58 4.38 1.48
C CYS A 115 2.78 3.93 2.34
N LEU A 116 3.96 4.48 2.08
CA LEU A 116 5.19 4.14 2.77
C LEU A 116 5.56 5.21 3.81
N PRO A 117 6.13 4.82 4.97
CA PRO A 117 6.72 5.74 5.93
C PRO A 117 7.76 6.67 5.29
N LEU A 118 7.78 7.90 5.78
CA LEU A 118 8.78 8.90 5.43
C LEU A 118 9.99 8.73 6.35
N ILE A 119 11.17 8.54 5.78
CA ILE A 119 12.45 8.37 6.48
C ILE A 119 13.39 9.51 6.09
N PHE A 120 14.06 10.11 7.05
CA PHE A 120 15.15 11.05 6.82
C PHE A 120 16.46 10.34 7.12
N ILE A 121 17.42 10.38 6.19
CA ILE A 121 18.77 9.85 6.43
C ILE A 121 19.70 11.05 6.58
N ASP A 122 20.35 11.15 7.74
CA ASP A 122 21.31 12.20 8.00
C ASP A 122 22.65 11.98 7.27
N GLU A 123 23.55 12.95 7.35
CA GLU A 123 24.87 12.90 6.69
C GLU A 123 25.77 11.78 7.24
N LEU A 124 25.49 11.31 8.46
CA LEU A 124 26.18 10.19 9.09
C LEU A 124 25.57 8.84 8.69
N GLY A 125 24.51 8.84 7.90
CA GLY A 125 23.80 7.66 7.44
C GLY A 125 22.77 7.11 8.44
N HIS A 126 22.51 7.81 9.55
CA HIS A 126 21.47 7.37 10.48
C HIS A 126 20.08 7.63 9.92
N SER A 127 19.22 6.63 10.04
CA SER A 127 17.85 6.68 9.56
C SER A 127 16.90 7.11 10.67
N HIS A 128 16.21 8.22 10.46
CA HIS A 128 15.23 8.79 11.35
C HIS A 128 13.85 8.68 10.71
N ALA A 129 12.95 7.88 11.30
CA ALA A 129 11.57 7.85 10.83
C ALA A 129 10.91 9.19 11.15
N VAL A 130 10.42 9.88 10.12
CA VAL A 130 9.64 11.12 10.31
C VAL A 130 8.25 10.72 10.75
N THR A 131 8.16 10.43 12.05
CA THR A 131 6.90 10.24 12.72
C THR A 131 6.18 11.57 12.70
N ARG A 132 5.01 11.65 12.06
CA ARG A 132 3.99 12.60 12.54
C ARG A 132 3.43 11.98 13.81
N PRO A 133 3.78 12.41 15.04
CA PRO A 133 2.89 12.19 16.15
C PRO A 133 1.61 12.97 15.83
N LEU A 134 0.47 12.36 16.11
CA LEU A 134 -0.91 12.87 16.16
C LEU A 134 -1.86 11.93 15.38
N GLY A 135 -2.39 10.94 16.11
CA GLY A 135 -3.72 10.38 15.81
C GLY A 135 -3.83 9.25 14.79
N LYS A 136 -2.78 8.49 14.48
CA LYS A 136 -2.97 7.24 13.71
C LYS A 136 -3.58 6.15 14.58
N THR A 137 -4.89 6.00 14.51
CA THR A 137 -5.57 4.77 14.93
C THR A 137 -5.12 3.64 13.99
N ILE A 138 -4.40 2.67 14.53
CA ILE A 138 -4.05 1.44 13.82
C ILE A 138 -5.33 0.61 13.71
N VAL A 139 -5.98 0.62 12.56
CA VAL A 139 -7.05 -0.33 12.26
C VAL A 139 -6.38 -1.66 11.95
N ARG A 140 -6.21 -2.50 12.98
CA ARG A 140 -5.89 -3.92 12.78
C ARG A 140 -7.03 -4.55 11.97
N GLU A 141 -6.71 -5.51 11.11
CA GLU A 141 -7.71 -6.32 10.40
C GLU A 141 -8.84 -6.71 11.35
N ALA A 142 -10.07 -6.44 10.94
CA ALA A 142 -11.24 -6.78 11.72
C ALA A 142 -11.20 -8.30 11.94
N LEU A 143 -10.91 -8.73 13.16
CA LEU A 143 -11.07 -10.12 13.56
C LEU A 143 -12.47 -10.54 13.15
N ASP A 144 -12.55 -11.57 12.31
CA ASP A 144 -13.80 -12.09 11.78
C ASP A 144 -14.79 -12.20 12.94
N ARG A 145 -15.87 -11.43 12.85
CA ARG A 145 -16.81 -11.20 13.95
C ARG A 145 -17.58 -12.48 14.15
N ARG A 146 -17.00 -13.42 14.93
CA ARG A 146 -17.49 -14.79 15.23
C ARG A 146 -18.78 -15.08 14.50
N SER A 147 -18.65 -15.61 13.28
CA SER A 147 -19.77 -16.02 12.44
C SER A 147 -20.78 -16.81 13.27
N ARG A 148 -21.87 -16.13 13.68
CA ARG A 148 -22.99 -16.71 14.46
C ARG A 148 -23.80 -17.72 13.64
N LYS A 149 -23.29 -18.21 12.51
CA LYS A 149 -23.97 -19.16 11.64
C LYS A 149 -23.92 -20.61 12.13
N ARG A 150 -23.22 -20.92 13.23
CA ARG A 150 -23.12 -22.31 13.76
C ARG A 150 -24.01 -22.63 14.97
N VAL A 151 -24.88 -21.72 15.43
CA VAL A 151 -25.80 -22.02 16.57
C VAL A 151 -27.22 -22.36 16.12
N SER A 152 -27.64 -22.02 14.90
CA SER A 152 -29.02 -22.30 14.44
C SER A 152 -29.26 -23.73 13.96
N ARG A 153 -28.21 -24.50 13.63
CA ARG A 153 -28.38 -25.90 13.16
C ARG A 153 -28.80 -26.87 14.26
N TRP A 154 -28.44 -26.64 15.52
CA TRP A 154 -28.80 -27.54 16.62
C TRP A 154 -30.28 -27.44 17.03
N LYS A 155 -30.88 -26.25 16.93
CA LYS A 155 -32.32 -26.08 17.24
C LYS A 155 -33.25 -26.64 16.16
N ALA A 156 -32.78 -26.71 14.90
CA ALA A 156 -33.55 -27.31 13.81
C ALA A 156 -33.57 -28.85 13.88
N ALA A 157 -32.48 -29.48 14.34
CA ALA A 157 -32.43 -30.94 14.53
C ALA A 157 -33.40 -31.41 15.64
N ARG A 158 -33.58 -30.62 16.70
CA ARG A 158 -34.49 -30.97 17.82
C ARG A 158 -35.98 -30.95 17.46
N ARG A 159 -36.39 -30.19 16.43
CA ARG A 159 -37.79 -30.13 15.99
C ARG A 159 -38.20 -31.27 15.07
N ARG A 160 -37.26 -32.03 14.51
CA ARG A 160 -37.57 -33.19 13.65
C ARG A 160 -37.77 -34.50 14.42
N MET A 161 -37.44 -34.54 15.71
CA MET A 161 -37.63 -35.73 16.55
C MET A 161 -39.00 -35.79 17.25
N THR A 162 -39.81 -34.74 17.18
CA THR A 162 -41.10 -34.65 17.89
C THR A 162 -42.33 -34.91 17.02
N SER A 163 -42.16 -35.12 15.71
CA SER A 163 -43.24 -35.49 14.80
C SER A 163 -43.00 -36.89 14.24
N ALA A 164 -43.05 -37.90 15.10
CA ALA A 164 -43.24 -39.27 14.67
C ALA A 164 -44.74 -39.46 14.36
N PRO A 165 -45.12 -39.92 13.15
CA PRO A 165 -46.51 -40.18 12.83
C PRO A 165 -46.99 -41.41 13.61
N VAL A 166 -48.04 -41.21 14.43
CA VAL A 166 -48.77 -42.31 15.08
C VAL A 166 -49.40 -43.17 13.98
N LYS A 167 -48.93 -44.41 13.84
CA LYS A 167 -49.61 -45.46 13.07
C LYS A 167 -50.95 -45.74 13.75
N SER A 168 -52.05 -45.25 13.20
CA SER A 168 -53.37 -45.72 13.57
C SER A 168 -53.63 -47.07 12.90
N SER A 169 -53.48 -48.15 13.66
CA SER A 169 -54.08 -49.44 13.34
C SER A 169 -55.61 -49.32 13.44
N ARG A 170 -56.32 -49.41 12.33
CA ARG A 170 -57.73 -49.84 12.33
C ARG A 170 -57.80 -51.18 11.61
N GLY A 171 -58.15 -52.20 12.38
CA GLY A 171 -58.48 -53.52 11.88
C GLY A 171 -59.99 -53.71 11.74
N ARG A 172 -60.30 -54.71 10.92
CA ARG A 172 -61.56 -55.45 10.72
C ARG A 172 -62.73 -54.70 10.09
#